data_AF-A0A7C2E976-F1
#
_entry.id   AF-A0A7C2E976-F1
#
_cell.length_a   1.000
_cell.length_b   1.000
_cell.length_c   1.000
_cell.angle_alpha   90.00
_cell.angle_beta   90.00
_cell.angle_gamma   90.00
#
_symmetry.space_group_name_H-M   'P 1'
#
loop_
_entity.id
_entity.type
_entity.pdbx_description
1 polymer ?
#
loop_
_entity_poly.entity_id
_entity_poly.type
_entity_poly.pdbx_seq_one_letter_code
_entity_poly.pdbx_strand_id
1 'polypeptide(L)'
;MASKRVARLQRRVKQQAEERQVVAQKAAGYVRVSTDEQVSAGYGLDAQEKAIRAFAESQGYELVEIVQDAGISGATRPEDRPGFSRILRLAEEKAFSVLLVWKFDRLARNLAYAVTTVNLLQEKYGV
;
A
#
# COMPACT_ATOMS: atom_id res chain seq x y z
N MET A 1 37.60 23.52 2.73
CA MET A 1 36.78 24.20 1.71
C MET A 1 36.09 23.14 0.85
N ALA A 2 34.76 23.02 0.90
CA ALA A 2 34.04 22.01 0.11
C ALA A 2 34.11 22.33 -1.39
N SER A 3 34.40 21.33 -2.23
CA SER A 3 34.54 21.48 -3.69
C SER A 3 33.23 21.95 -4.34
N LYS A 4 33.31 22.92 -5.27
CA LYS A 4 32.16 23.44 -6.05
C LYS A 4 31.36 22.33 -6.75
N ARG A 5 32.01 21.21 -7.09
CA ARG A 5 31.39 20.04 -7.72
C ARG A 5 30.47 19.27 -6.76
N VAL A 6 30.87 19.16 -5.49
CA VAL A 6 30.08 18.52 -4.42
C VAL A 6 28.85 19.36 -4.09
N ALA A 7 29.01 20.68 -3.96
CA ALA A 7 27.89 21.59 -3.70
C ALA A 7 26.81 21.55 -4.80
N ARG A 8 27.20 21.44 -6.07
CA ARG A 8 26.27 21.32 -7.21
C ARG A 8 25.52 19.99 -7.22
N LEU A 9 26.18 18.89 -6.85
CA LEU A 9 25.57 17.56 -6.73
C LEU A 9 24.53 17.54 -5.59
N GLN A 10 24.90 18.09 -4.43
CA GLN A 10 24.02 18.18 -3.26
C GLN A 10 22.76 19.00 -3.54
N ARG A 11 22.88 20.12 -4.29
CA ARG A 11 21.73 20.92 -4.71
C ARG A 11 20.75 20.14 -5.61
N ARG A 12 21.27 19.37 -6.56
CA ARG A 12 20.44 18.51 -7.44
C ARG A 12 19.72 17.42 -6.67
N VAL A 13 20.41 16.74 -5.75
CA VAL A 13 19.80 15.70 -4.91
C VAL A 13 18.72 16.29 -4.02
N LYS A 14 18.96 17.47 -3.43
CA LYS A 14 17.97 18.19 -2.62
C LYS A 14 16.74 18.60 -3.45
N GLN A 15 16.94 19.20 -4.63
CA GLN A 15 15.84 19.55 -5.53
C GLN A 15 15.03 18.33 -6.00
N GLN A 16 15.69 17.22 -6.38
CA GLN A 16 14.97 16.00 -6.77
C GLN A 16 14.21 15.36 -5.61
N ALA A 17 14.73 15.43 -4.38
CA ALA A 17 14.03 14.97 -3.20
C ALA A 17 12.82 15.85 -2.89
N GLU A 18 12.96 17.16 -2.96
CA GLU A 18 11.88 18.13 -2.78
C GLU A 18 10.81 17.99 -3.87
N GLU A 19 11.19 17.83 -5.14
CA GLU A 19 10.27 17.59 -6.26
C GLU A 19 9.51 16.26 -6.12
N ARG A 20 10.19 15.19 -5.69
CA ARG A 20 9.54 13.91 -5.34
C ARG A 20 8.59 14.04 -4.15
N GLN A 21 8.86 14.98 -3.24
CA GLN A 21 8.02 15.23 -2.06
C GLN A 21 6.80 16.11 -2.40
N VAL A 22 6.90 16.95 -3.44
CA VAL A 22 5.80 17.80 -3.93
C VAL A 22 4.76 17.01 -4.73
N VAL A 23 5.14 15.88 -5.35
CA VAL A 23 4.21 14.94 -5.97
C VAL A 23 3.94 13.80 -4.99
N ALA A 24 2.97 14.00 -4.09
CA ALA A 24 2.52 12.94 -3.20
C ALA A 24 2.17 11.69 -4.03
N GLN A 25 2.87 10.58 -3.80
CA GLN A 25 2.56 9.34 -4.52
C GLN A 25 1.19 8.85 -4.07
N LYS A 26 0.34 8.51 -5.04
CA LYS A 26 -0.99 7.98 -4.78
C LYS A 26 -0.89 6.56 -4.26
N ALA A 27 -1.52 6.31 -3.12
CA ALA A 27 -1.52 5.03 -2.45
C ALA A 27 -2.95 4.52 -2.22
N ALA A 28 -3.16 3.22 -2.37
CA ALA A 28 -4.38 2.54 -1.91
C ALA A 28 -4.07 1.74 -0.65
N GLY A 29 -4.99 1.71 0.30
CA GLY A 29 -4.91 0.86 1.48
C GLY A 29 -5.75 -0.41 1.33
N TYR A 30 -5.28 -1.51 1.91
CA TYR A 30 -6.06 -2.74 1.98
C TYR A 30 -6.02 -3.37 3.39
N VAL A 31 -7.21 -3.63 3.94
CA VAL A 31 -7.41 -4.19 5.28
C VAL A 31 -8.28 -5.44 5.23
N ARG A 32 -8.01 -6.40 6.11
CA ARG A 32 -8.75 -7.68 6.12
C ARG A 32 -8.84 -8.28 7.51
N VAL A 33 -10.01 -8.85 7.83
CA VAL A 33 -10.23 -9.74 8.99
C VAL A 33 -10.98 -11.00 8.57
N SER A 34 -10.65 -12.14 9.16
CA SER A 34 -11.27 -13.43 8.80
C SER A 34 -12.48 -13.80 9.66
N THR A 35 -12.64 -13.19 10.83
CA THR A 35 -13.76 -13.38 11.76
C THR A 35 -14.01 -12.09 12.53
N ASP A 36 -15.25 -11.88 12.99
CA ASP A 36 -15.61 -10.76 13.87
C ASP A 36 -14.86 -10.82 15.22
N GLU A 37 -14.38 -12.00 15.62
CA GLU A 37 -13.61 -12.21 16.85
C GLU A 37 -12.21 -11.56 16.85
N GLN A 38 -11.70 -11.08 15.70
CA GLN A 38 -10.44 -10.30 15.68
C GLN A 38 -10.62 -8.84 16.13
N VAL A 39 -11.87 -8.38 16.32
CA VAL A 39 -12.19 -7.04 16.82
C VAL A 39 -11.78 -6.88 18.29
N SER A 40 -11.88 -7.96 19.09
CA SER A 40 -11.63 -7.96 20.54
C SER A 40 -10.14 -7.86 20.93
N ALA A 41 -9.21 -8.05 19.99
CA ALA A 41 -7.77 -8.06 20.26
C ALA A 41 -7.02 -6.80 19.79
N GLY A 42 -7.73 -5.77 19.30
CA GLY A 42 -7.10 -4.56 18.75
C GLY A 42 -6.52 -4.72 17.34
N TYR A 43 -6.87 -5.81 16.64
CA TYR A 43 -6.51 -6.09 15.24
C TYR A 43 -7.70 -5.88 14.28
N GLY A 44 -8.79 -5.28 14.77
CA GLY A 44 -9.98 -4.98 13.99
C GLY A 44 -9.69 -4.02 12.83
N LEU A 45 -10.61 -3.97 11.86
CA LEU A 45 -10.47 -3.17 10.64
C LEU A 45 -10.09 -1.71 10.93
N ASP A 46 -10.73 -1.07 11.92
CA ASP A 46 -10.46 0.31 12.34
C ASP A 46 -9.00 0.55 12.76
N ALA A 47 -8.41 -0.40 13.49
CA ALA A 47 -7.02 -0.30 13.93
C ALA A 47 -6.05 -0.40 12.75
N GLN A 48 -6.35 -1.29 11.79
CA GLN A 48 -5.58 -1.43 10.55
C GLN A 48 -5.70 -0.16 9.70
N GLU A 49 -6.91 0.36 9.56
CA GLU A 49 -7.21 1.56 8.80
C GLU A 49 -6.44 2.76 9.37
N LYS A 50 -6.53 2.98 10.69
CA LYS A 50 -5.83 4.05 11.38
C LYS A 50 -4.31 3.96 11.20
N ALA A 51 -3.75 2.75 11.27
CA ALA A 51 -2.32 2.53 11.05
C ALA A 51 -1.90 2.85 9.61
N ILE A 52 -2.69 2.45 8.61
CA ILE A 52 -2.45 2.75 7.20
C ILE A 52 -2.51 4.26 6.96
N ARG A 53 -3.52 4.97 7.49
CA ARG A 53 -3.66 6.42 7.35
C ARG A 53 -2.47 7.16 7.97
N ALA A 54 -2.10 6.82 9.19
CA ALA A 54 -0.95 7.43 9.87
C ALA A 54 0.36 7.17 9.12
N PHE A 55 0.54 5.96 8.58
CA PHE A 55 1.71 5.65 7.78
C PHE A 55 1.72 6.46 6.47
N ALA A 56 0.61 6.50 5.75
CA ALA A 56 0.47 7.29 4.52
C ALA A 56 0.80 8.77 4.75
N GLU A 57 0.25 9.37 5.80
CA GLU A 57 0.56 10.75 6.20
C GLU A 57 2.05 10.94 6.50
N SER A 58 2.65 10.03 7.28
CA SER A 58 4.08 10.10 7.64
C SER A 58 5.02 9.99 6.42
N GLN A 59 4.59 9.29 5.37
CA GLN A 59 5.35 9.10 4.14
C GLN A 59 5.00 10.12 3.05
N GLY A 60 4.03 11.00 3.29
CA GLY A 60 3.54 11.97 2.29
C GLY A 60 2.81 11.31 1.12
N TYR A 61 2.14 10.16 1.35
CA TYR A 61 1.29 9.52 0.36
C TYR A 61 -0.10 10.15 0.33
N GLU A 62 -0.64 10.31 -0.89
CA GLU A 62 -2.04 10.67 -1.10
C GLU A 62 -2.87 9.38 -1.10
N LEU A 63 -3.62 9.14 -0.02
CA LEU A 63 -4.41 7.92 0.10
C LEU A 63 -5.72 8.02 -0.70
N VAL A 64 -5.85 7.27 -1.79
CA VAL A 64 -7.01 7.35 -2.70
C VAL A 64 -8.23 6.62 -2.16
N GLU A 65 -8.02 5.44 -1.57
CA GLU A 65 -9.08 4.60 -1.02
C GLU A 65 -8.46 3.61 -0.03
N ILE A 66 -9.18 3.24 1.02
CA ILE A 66 -8.86 2.06 1.83
C ILE A 66 -9.98 1.06 1.60
N VAL A 67 -9.62 -0.10 1.05
CA VAL A 67 -10.57 -1.16 0.73
C VAL A 67 -10.51 -2.24 1.81
N GLN A 68 -11.66 -2.79 2.17
CA GLN A 68 -11.79 -3.75 3.26
C GLN A 68 -12.42 -5.07 2.82
N ASP A 69 -11.91 -6.16 3.39
CA ASP A 69 -12.51 -7.49 3.32
C ASP A 69 -12.80 -8.00 4.74
N ALA A 70 -14.07 -7.91 5.15
CA ALA A 70 -14.56 -8.39 6.44
C ALA A 70 -15.06 -9.84 6.33
N GLY A 71 -14.74 -10.68 7.32
CA GLY A 71 -15.17 -12.09 7.36
C GLY A 71 -14.53 -12.98 6.30
N ILE A 72 -13.43 -12.57 5.67
CA ILE A 72 -12.77 -13.32 4.60
C ILE A 72 -11.44 -13.91 5.07
N SER A 73 -11.30 -15.22 4.90
CA SER A 73 -10.07 -15.94 5.24
C SER A 73 -8.88 -15.47 4.41
N GLY A 74 -7.72 -15.32 5.07
CA GLY A 74 -6.45 -15.07 4.37
C GLY A 74 -5.92 -16.25 3.56
N ALA A 75 -6.64 -17.38 3.57
CA ALA A 75 -6.38 -18.53 2.69
C ALA A 75 -7.11 -18.42 1.34
N THR A 76 -8.17 -17.60 1.26
CA THR A 76 -8.82 -17.27 -0.02
C THR A 76 -7.83 -16.52 -0.90
N ARG A 77 -7.77 -16.83 -2.19
CA ARG A 77 -6.87 -16.12 -3.12
C ARG A 77 -7.24 -14.64 -3.16
N PRO A 78 -6.27 -13.72 -3.23
CA PRO A 78 -6.56 -12.29 -3.27
C PRO A 78 -7.55 -11.92 -4.39
N GLU A 79 -7.37 -12.44 -5.61
CA GLU A 79 -8.27 -12.18 -6.75
C GLU A 79 -9.74 -12.55 -6.52
N ASP A 80 -10.02 -13.53 -5.65
CA ASP A 80 -11.38 -14.00 -5.33
C ASP A 80 -12.06 -13.19 -4.20
N ARG A 81 -11.35 -12.21 -3.62
CA ARG A 81 -11.90 -11.40 -2.51
C ARG A 81 -12.51 -10.11 -3.06
N PRO A 82 -13.77 -9.76 -2.74
CA PRO A 82 -14.43 -8.58 -3.29
C PRO A 82 -13.66 -7.27 -3.09
N GLY A 83 -13.10 -7.04 -1.90
CA GLY A 83 -12.31 -5.86 -1.60
C GLY A 83 -11.00 -5.85 -2.39
N PHE A 84 -10.30 -6.98 -2.47
CA PHE A 84 -9.09 -7.04 -3.27
C PHE A 84 -9.37 -6.95 -4.79
N SER A 85 -10.51 -7.42 -5.29
CA SER A 85 -10.93 -7.17 -6.68
C SER A 85 -11.11 -5.68 -6.95
N ARG A 86 -11.58 -4.89 -5.97
CA ARG A 86 -11.64 -3.42 -6.06
C ARG A 86 -10.24 -2.80 -6.11
N ILE A 87 -9.27 -3.31 -5.36
CA ILE A 87 -7.85 -2.89 -5.47
C ILE A 87 -7.33 -3.14 -6.89
N LEU A 88 -7.59 -4.31 -7.48
CA LEU A 88 -7.16 -4.62 -8.84
C LEU A 88 -7.81 -3.69 -9.89
N ARG A 89 -9.07 -3.29 -9.70
CA ARG A 89 -9.74 -2.30 -10.56
C ARG A 89 -9.10 -0.91 -10.44
N LEU A 90 -8.83 -0.46 -9.21
CA LEU A 90 -8.13 0.82 -8.99
C LEU A 90 -6.73 0.82 -9.63
N ALA A 91 -6.05 -0.33 -9.63
CA ALA A 91 -4.75 -0.50 -10.26
C ALA A 91 -4.87 -0.45 -11.80
N GLU A 92 -5.91 -1.08 -12.36
CA GLU A 92 -6.23 -1.02 -13.79
C GLU A 92 -6.57 0.40 -14.26
N GLU A 93 -7.29 1.16 -13.43
CA GLU A 93 -7.59 2.58 -13.62
C GLU A 93 -6.37 3.50 -13.42
N LYS A 94 -5.22 2.95 -13.01
CA LYS A 94 -4.00 3.69 -12.64
C LYS A 94 -4.26 4.76 -11.57
N ALA A 95 -5.21 4.49 -10.67
CA ALA A 95 -5.60 5.42 -9.63
C ALA A 95 -4.51 5.58 -8.55
N PHE A 96 -3.65 4.59 -8.38
CA PHE A 96 -2.56 4.58 -7.40
C PHE A 96 -1.34 3.83 -7.94
N SER A 97 -0.19 4.04 -7.30
CA SER A 97 1.08 3.35 -7.61
C SER A 97 1.73 2.71 -6.39
N VAL A 98 1.09 2.76 -5.22
CA VAL A 98 1.57 2.17 -3.96
C VAL A 98 0.44 1.45 -3.25
N LEU A 99 0.57 0.14 -3.00
CA LEU A 99 -0.37 -0.60 -2.16
C LEU A 99 0.13 -0.68 -0.71
N LEU A 100 -0.65 -0.14 0.23
CA LEU A 100 -0.40 -0.21 1.66
C LEU A 100 -1.22 -1.34 2.29
N VAL A 101 -0.53 -2.23 3.00
CA VAL A 101 -1.15 -3.26 3.83
C VAL A 101 -0.59 -3.16 5.24
N TRP A 102 -1.44 -3.39 6.25
CA TRP A 102 -0.98 -3.28 7.63
C TRP A 102 0.06 -4.34 8.00
N LYS A 103 -0.17 -5.58 7.54
CA LYS A 103 0.75 -6.72 7.66
C LYS A 103 0.63 -7.58 6.41
N PHE A 104 1.70 -8.26 6.05
CA PHE A 104 1.75 -9.07 4.83
C PHE A 104 0.72 -10.21 4.82
N ASP A 105 0.35 -10.73 6.00
CA ASP A 105 -0.69 -11.75 6.15
C ASP A 105 -2.11 -11.26 5.83
N ARG A 106 -2.32 -9.94 5.70
CA ARG A 106 -3.54 -9.34 5.18
C ARG A 106 -3.64 -9.60 3.68
N LEU A 107 -2.54 -9.45 2.95
CA LEU A 107 -2.42 -9.77 1.52
C LEU A 107 -2.63 -11.26 1.28
N ALA A 108 -1.77 -12.12 1.82
CA ALA A 108 -1.94 -13.57 1.74
C ALA A 108 -1.17 -14.30 2.84
N ARG A 109 -1.76 -15.38 3.38
CA ARG A 109 -1.05 -16.29 4.30
C ARG A 109 -0.25 -17.38 3.57
N ASN A 110 -0.57 -17.63 2.30
CA ASN A 110 0.16 -18.55 1.44
C ASN A 110 1.20 -17.77 0.63
N LEU A 111 2.46 -18.21 0.67
CA LEU A 111 3.55 -17.57 -0.05
C LEU A 111 3.33 -17.54 -1.58
N ALA A 112 2.82 -18.61 -2.17
CA ALA A 112 2.54 -18.65 -3.61
C ALA A 112 1.51 -17.58 -4.01
N TYR A 113 0.45 -17.40 -3.22
CA TYR A 113 -0.53 -16.33 -3.47
C TYR A 113 0.06 -14.95 -3.27
N ALA A 114 0.93 -14.77 -2.28
CA ALA A 114 1.60 -13.50 -2.07
C ALA A 114 2.51 -13.13 -3.26
N VAL A 115 3.37 -14.05 -3.69
CA VAL A 115 4.31 -13.83 -4.80
C VAL A 115 3.56 -13.57 -6.11
N THR A 116 2.57 -14.39 -6.44
CA THR A 116 1.78 -14.21 -7.67
C THR A 116 1.03 -12.88 -7.68
N THR A 117 0.48 -12.46 -6.53
CA THR A 117 -0.23 -11.17 -6.42
C THR A 117 0.71 -9.98 -6.54
N VAL A 118 1.88 -10.02 -5.90
CA VAL A 118 2.89 -8.96 -6.01
C VAL A 118 3.41 -8.85 -7.44
N ASN A 119 3.73 -9.98 -8.08
CA ASN A 119 4.18 -9.98 -9.48
C ASN A 119 3.09 -9.43 -10.42
N LEU A 120 1.82 -9.81 -10.21
CA LEU A 120 0.70 -9.28 -10.98
C LEU A 120 0.61 -7.75 -10.87
N LEU A 121 0.66 -7.22 -9.64
CA LEU A 121 0.61 -5.78 -9.37
C LEU A 121 1.78 -5.04 -10.03
N GLN A 122 2.99 -5.57 -9.90
CA GLN A 122 4.19 -4.96 -10.43
C GLN A 122 4.25 -5.01 -11.96
N GLU A 123 4.04 -6.18 -12.56
CA GLU A 123 4.22 -6.38 -14.00
C GLU A 123 3.07 -5.82 -14.84
N LYS A 124 1.83 -5.98 -14.38
CA LYS A 124 0.64 -5.59 -15.16
C LYS A 124 0.23 -4.14 -14.88
N TYR A 125 0.37 -3.68 -13.64
CA TYR A 125 -0.20 -2.41 -13.20
C TYR A 125 0.86 -1.37 -12.80
N GLY A 126 2.12 -1.77 -12.59
CA GLY A 126 3.19 -0.87 -12.16
C GLY A 126 2.99 -0.33 -10.75
N VAL A 127 2.30 -1.11 -9.90
CA VAL A 127 2.04 -0.87 -8.48
C VAL A 127 3.14 -1.50 -7.62
#